data_AF-A0A1I8EKB6-F1
#
_entry.id   AF-A0A1I8EKB6-F1
#
_cell.length_a   1.000
_cell.length_b   1.000
_cell.length_c   1.000
_cell.angle_alpha   90.00
_cell.angle_beta   90.00
_cell.angle_gamma   90.00
#
_symmetry.space_group_name_H-M   'P 1'
#
loop_
_entity.id
_entity.type
_entity.pdbx_description
1 polymer ?
#
loop_
_entity_poly.entity_id
_entity_poly.type
_entity_poly.pdbx_seq_one_letter_code
_entity_poly.pdbx_strand_id
1 'polypeptide(L)'
;SNKSNGILPVVLFLHKPINFCFRILLDPKIGLGEAYMLENWDAQPRIQDFLALLIRAKRYNNGTKKMKQTNGWLKKLFTFLIYLIIQLIRSLISFFNAMQHYYHANSLNGSARNIHEHYDLGNDMFSLFLDSSMTYSCATFQG
;
A
#
# COMPACT_ATOMS: atom_id res chain seq x y z
N SER A 1 -27.86 6.56 -35.25
CA SER A 1 -27.71 5.24 -34.61
C SER A 1 -27.14 5.44 -33.22
N ASN A 2 -27.89 5.06 -32.19
CA ASN A 2 -27.65 5.36 -30.76
C ASN A 2 -26.31 4.81 -30.25
N LYS A 3 -25.37 5.68 -29.88
CA LYS A 3 -24.20 5.30 -29.05
C LYS A 3 -24.63 5.28 -27.58
N SER A 4 -25.35 4.24 -27.17
CA SER A 4 -25.41 3.87 -25.76
C SER A 4 -24.03 3.31 -25.39
N ASN A 5 -23.17 4.15 -24.82
CA ASN A 5 -21.87 3.72 -24.29
C ASN A 5 -22.11 2.56 -23.30
N GLY A 6 -21.74 1.34 -23.71
CA GLY A 6 -21.91 0.11 -22.96
C GLY A 6 -20.99 0.04 -21.75
N ILE A 7 -21.29 0.83 -20.72
CA ILE A 7 -20.67 0.69 -19.41
C ILE A 7 -21.34 -0.52 -18.77
N LEU A 8 -20.73 -1.69 -18.92
CA LEU A 8 -21.14 -2.87 -18.17
C LEU A 8 -21.13 -2.50 -16.68
N PRO A 9 -22.19 -2.82 -15.92
CA PRO A 9 -22.22 -2.53 -14.50
C PRO A 9 -21.09 -3.29 -13.81
N VAL A 10 -20.32 -2.59 -12.99
CA VAL A 10 -19.30 -3.22 -12.15
C VAL A 10 -20.01 -3.93 -11.02
N VAL A 11 -19.85 -5.24 -10.93
CA VAL A 11 -20.47 -6.08 -9.90
C VAL A 11 -19.39 -6.62 -8.96
N LEU A 12 -19.57 -6.40 -7.66
CA LEU A 12 -18.73 -6.93 -6.60
C LEU A 12 -19.34 -8.24 -6.07
N PHE A 13 -18.59 -9.32 -6.11
CA PHE A 13 -18.95 -10.60 -5.51
C PHE A 13 -18.23 -10.78 -4.18
N LEU A 14 -18.99 -11.07 -3.12
CA LEU A 14 -18.47 -11.36 -1.79
C LEU A 14 -18.58 -12.86 -1.53
N HIS A 15 -17.46 -13.57 -1.57
CA HIS A 15 -17.43 -15.01 -1.29
C HIS A 15 -17.39 -15.28 0.22
N LYS A 16 -16.60 -14.49 0.96
CA LYS A 16 -16.40 -14.65 2.42
C LYS A 16 -16.62 -13.32 3.14
N PRO A 17 -17.89 -12.90 3.35
CA PRO A 17 -18.23 -11.55 3.80
C PRO A 17 -17.68 -11.21 5.19
N ILE A 18 -17.65 -12.17 6.12
CA ILE A 18 -17.14 -11.95 7.49
C ILE A 18 -15.64 -11.63 7.46
N ASN A 19 -14.85 -12.43 6.74
CA ASN A 19 -13.41 -12.24 6.62
C ASN A 19 -13.07 -10.96 5.86
N PHE A 20 -13.83 -10.65 4.81
CA PHE A 20 -13.72 -9.39 4.08
C PHE A 20 -13.94 -8.20 5.00
N CYS A 21 -15.05 -8.16 5.72
CA CYS A 21 -15.40 -7.05 6.62
C CYS A 21 -14.35 -6.86 7.73
N PHE A 22 -13.91 -7.95 8.37
CA PHE A 22 -12.92 -7.88 9.45
C PHE A 22 -11.59 -7.31 8.95
N ARG A 23 -11.13 -7.71 7.77
CA ARG A 23 -9.87 -7.21 7.19
C ARG A 23 -9.95 -5.75 6.77
N ILE A 24 -11.04 -5.34 6.13
CA ILE A 24 -11.28 -3.93 5.78
C ILE A 24 -11.35 -3.05 7.04
N LEU A 25 -11.91 -3.56 8.14
CA LEU A 25 -11.99 -2.82 9.40
C LEU A 25 -10.62 -2.63 10.05
N LEU A 26 -9.76 -3.65 10.02
CA LEU A 26 -8.42 -3.61 10.63
C LEU A 26 -7.44 -2.74 9.84
N ASP A 27 -7.36 -2.91 8.53
CA ASP A 27 -6.57 -2.04 7.65
C ASP A 27 -7.34 -1.76 6.35
N PRO A 28 -7.99 -0.58 6.23
CA PRO A 28 -8.75 -0.24 5.04
C PRO A 28 -7.91 -0.09 3.77
N LYS A 29 -6.59 0.15 3.87
CA LYS A 29 -5.72 0.39 2.70
C LYS A 29 -5.12 -0.91 2.19
N ILE A 30 -4.62 -1.74 3.10
CA ILE A 30 -3.94 -3.00 2.76
C ILE A 30 -4.94 -4.16 2.72
N GLY A 31 -5.89 -4.19 3.65
CA GLY A 31 -6.86 -5.27 3.80
C GLY A 31 -7.78 -5.48 2.59
N LEU A 32 -8.01 -4.45 1.77
CA LEU A 32 -8.76 -4.59 0.51
C LEU A 32 -8.01 -5.48 -0.50
N GLY A 33 -6.70 -5.25 -0.65
CA GLY A 33 -5.83 -6.03 -1.55
C GLY A 33 -5.61 -7.45 -1.01
N GLU A 34 -5.36 -7.59 0.28
CA GLU A 34 -5.22 -8.92 0.90
C GLU A 34 -6.49 -9.76 0.77
N ALA A 35 -7.66 -9.13 0.97
CA ALA A 35 -8.92 -9.83 0.84
C ALA A 35 -9.19 -10.29 -0.60
N TYR A 36 -8.66 -9.57 -1.60
CA TYR A 36 -8.72 -9.98 -3.01
C TYR A 36 -7.78 -11.16 -3.27
N MET A 37 -6.53 -11.09 -2.80
CA MET A 37 -5.55 -12.18 -2.94
C MET A 37 -5.99 -13.48 -2.26
N LEU A 38 -6.79 -13.39 -1.20
CA LEU A 38 -7.35 -14.54 -0.48
C LEU A 38 -8.73 -15.00 -1.02
N GLU A 39 -9.15 -14.48 -2.17
CA GLU A 39 -10.43 -14.81 -2.81
C GLU A 39 -11.65 -14.57 -1.89
N ASN A 40 -11.55 -13.61 -0.96
CA ASN A 40 -12.70 -13.26 -0.11
C ASN A 40 -13.74 -12.45 -0.90
N TRP A 41 -13.31 -11.79 -1.98
CA TRP A 41 -14.14 -11.02 -2.89
C TRP A 41 -13.51 -10.97 -4.29
N ASP A 42 -14.34 -10.74 -5.30
CA ASP A 42 -13.92 -10.51 -6.69
C ASP A 42 -14.83 -9.46 -7.38
N ALA A 43 -14.41 -8.92 -8.52
CA ALA A 43 -15.18 -7.95 -9.29
C ALA A 43 -15.20 -8.24 -10.79
N GLN A 44 -16.40 -8.23 -11.37
CA GLN A 44 -16.61 -8.37 -12.81
C GLN A 44 -17.05 -7.02 -13.43
N PRO A 45 -16.70 -6.74 -14.70
CA PRO A 45 -15.96 -7.60 -15.63
C PRO A 45 -14.44 -7.64 -15.39
N ARG A 46 -13.85 -6.59 -14.80
CA ARG A 46 -12.44 -6.55 -14.41
C ARG A 46 -12.27 -5.77 -13.11
N ILE A 47 -11.30 -6.17 -12.31
CA ILE A 47 -10.89 -5.47 -11.09
C ILE A 47 -10.52 -3.99 -11.33
N GLN A 48 -9.97 -3.68 -12.50
CA GLN A 48 -9.55 -2.33 -12.90
C GLN A 48 -10.74 -1.36 -12.93
N ASP A 49 -11.90 -1.82 -13.40
CA ASP A 49 -13.11 -1.02 -13.53
C ASP A 49 -13.69 -0.71 -12.13
N PHE A 50 -13.61 -1.67 -11.22
CA PHE A 50 -13.93 -1.47 -9.80
C PHE A 50 -13.00 -0.48 -9.11
N LEU A 51 -11.68 -0.64 -9.28
CA LEU A 51 -10.70 0.28 -8.71
C LEU A 51 -10.87 1.71 -9.25
N ALA A 52 -11.13 1.86 -10.55
CA ALA A 52 -11.42 3.15 -11.17
C ALA A 52 -12.68 3.80 -10.57
N LEU A 53 -13.75 3.02 -10.37
CA LEU A 53 -14.98 3.48 -9.71
C LEU A 53 -14.72 3.93 -8.27
N LEU A 54 -13.94 3.17 -7.50
CA LEU A 54 -13.60 3.49 -6.12
C LEU A 54 -12.74 4.77 -6.01
N ILE A 55 -11.77 4.95 -6.89
CA ILE A 55 -10.97 6.18 -6.98
C ILE A 55 -11.88 7.38 -7.30
N ARG A 56 -12.79 7.22 -8.27
CA ARG A 56 -13.74 8.27 -8.66
C ARG A 56 -14.69 8.63 -7.49
N ALA A 57 -15.23 7.64 -6.80
CA ALA A 57 -16.09 7.84 -5.62
C ALA A 57 -15.35 8.55 -4.49
N LYS A 58 -14.09 8.17 -4.22
CA LYS A 58 -13.24 8.82 -3.22
C LYS A 58 -13.00 10.30 -3.55
N ARG A 59 -12.73 10.63 -4.83
CA ARG A 59 -12.56 12.01 -5.28
C ARG A 59 -13.83 12.83 -5.09
N TYR A 60 -15.01 12.25 -5.36
CA TYR A 60 -16.30 12.91 -5.13
C TYR A 60 -16.51 13.21 -3.64
N ASN A 61 -16.24 12.24 -2.75
CA ASN A 61 -16.44 12.40 -1.30
C ASN A 61 -15.38 13.30 -0.62
N ASN A 62 -14.20 13.45 -1.22
CA ASN A 62 -13.20 14.40 -0.75
C ASN A 62 -13.56 15.87 -1.05
N GLY A 63 -14.43 16.14 -2.04
CA GLY A 63 -14.94 17.49 -2.32
C GLY A 63 -15.89 18.05 -1.24
N THR A 64 -16.43 17.19 -0.36
CA THR A 64 -17.42 17.53 0.65
C THR A 64 -16.91 17.50 2.10
N LYS A 65 -15.62 17.22 2.33
CA LYS A 65 -15.04 17.20 3.69
C LYS A 65 -14.24 18.47 4.02
N LYS A 66 -14.92 19.54 4.42
CA LYS A 66 -14.36 20.50 5.39
C LYS A 66 -14.52 19.89 6.79
N MET A 67 -13.47 19.25 7.29
CA MET A 67 -13.43 18.72 8.65
C MET A 67 -13.36 19.88 9.65
N LYS A 68 -14.38 20.04 10.51
CA LYS A 68 -14.37 21.01 11.61
C LYS A 68 -13.22 20.66 12.58
N GLN A 69 -12.26 21.57 12.67
CA GLN A 69 -11.19 21.62 13.66
C GLN A 69 -11.81 21.69 15.07
N THR A 70 -11.92 20.57 15.77
CA THR A 70 -12.28 20.58 17.19
C THR A 70 -10.99 20.69 18.01
N ASN A 71 -10.76 21.89 18.56
CA ASN A 71 -9.62 22.20 19.42
C ASN A 71 -9.82 21.58 20.82
N GLY A 72 -9.77 20.25 20.91
CA GLY A 72 -9.85 19.55 22.19
C GLY A 72 -8.50 19.60 22.92
N TRP A 73 -8.42 20.25 24.08
CA TRP A 73 -7.24 20.25 24.95
C TRP A 73 -6.75 18.82 25.29
N LEU A 74 -7.69 17.88 25.42
CA LEU A 74 -7.40 16.45 25.59
C LEU A 74 -6.62 15.85 24.40
N LYS A 75 -6.88 16.30 23.16
CA LYS A 75 -6.08 15.87 22.00
C LYS A 75 -4.66 16.42 22.08
N LYS A 76 -4.48 17.66 22.53
CA LYS A 76 -3.13 18.22 22.74
C LYS A 76 -2.35 17.47 23.81
N LEU A 77 -3.03 17.12 24.92
CA LEU A 77 -2.43 16.33 26.00
C LEU A 77 -2.07 14.91 25.54
N PHE A 78 -2.97 14.26 24.80
CA PHE A 78 -2.72 12.93 24.25
C PHE A 78 -1.57 12.94 23.24
N THR A 79 -1.52 13.93 22.35
CA THR A 79 -0.41 14.10 21.41
C THR A 79 0.90 14.35 22.15
N PHE A 80 0.90 15.13 23.23
CA PHE A 80 2.08 15.38 24.06
C PHE A 80 2.59 14.11 24.75
N LEU A 81 1.69 13.32 25.35
CA LEU A 81 2.02 12.03 25.97
C LEU A 81 2.59 11.03 24.96
N ILE A 82 1.98 10.94 23.78
CA ILE A 82 2.51 10.12 22.67
C ILE A 82 3.91 10.60 22.29
N TYR A 83 4.14 11.91 22.19
CA TYR A 83 5.44 12.46 21.83
C TYR A 83 6.52 12.08 22.84
N LEU A 84 6.18 12.11 24.13
CA LEU A 84 7.07 11.72 25.22
C LEU A 84 7.43 10.23 25.17
N ILE A 85 6.44 9.37 24.89
CA ILE A 85 6.66 7.92 24.71
C ILE A 85 7.53 7.65 23.48
N ILE A 86 7.26 8.30 22.34
CA ILE A 86 8.07 8.17 21.13
C ILE A 86 9.52 8.60 21.38
N GLN A 87 9.73 9.70 22.12
CA GLN A 87 11.07 10.18 22.44
C GLN A 87 11.85 9.19 23.32
N LEU A 88 11.18 8.55 24.29
CA LEU A 88 11.78 7.51 25.12
C LEU A 88 12.15 6.27 24.29
N ILE A 89 11.24 5.80 23.44
CA ILE A 89 11.48 4.65 22.55
C ILE A 89 12.66 4.95 21.62
N ARG A 90 12.73 6.15 21.03
CA ARG A 90 13.87 6.55 20.16
C ARG A 90 15.20 6.56 20.90
N SER A 91 15.22 7.08 22.12
CA SER A 91 16.42 7.07 22.97
C SER A 91 16.89 5.64 23.24
N LEU A 92 15.97 4.76 23.63
CA LEU A 92 16.28 3.34 23.86
C LEU A 92 16.78 2.64 22.59
N ILE A 93 16.10 2.83 21.46
CA ILE A 93 16.53 2.28 20.17
C ILE A 93 17.91 2.80 19.78
N SER A 94 18.20 4.09 19.96
CA SER A 94 19.53 4.65 19.65
C SER A 94 20.63 4.06 20.53
N PHE A 95 20.33 3.80 21.81
CA PHE A 95 21.24 3.13 22.73
C PHE A 95 21.49 1.67 22.33
N PHE A 96 20.42 0.93 22.03
CA PHE A 96 20.53 -0.45 21.56
C PHE A 96 21.20 -0.55 20.19
N ASN A 97 20.93 0.36 19.25
CA ASN A 97 21.60 0.40 17.95
C ASN A 97 23.08 0.73 18.11
N ALA A 98 23.45 1.68 18.98
CA ALA A 98 24.85 1.98 19.26
C ALA A 98 25.57 0.76 19.87
N MET A 99 24.91 0.05 20.80
CA MET A 99 25.41 -1.22 21.35
C MET A 99 25.50 -2.30 20.27
N GLN A 100 24.50 -2.46 19.41
CA GLN A 100 24.49 -3.43 18.33
C GLN A 100 25.57 -3.13 17.28
N HIS A 101 25.83 -1.86 16.95
CA HIS A 101 26.93 -1.46 16.07
C HIS A 101 28.29 -1.75 16.69
N TYR A 102 28.42 -1.66 18.02
CA TYR A 102 29.64 -2.08 18.74
C TYR A 102 29.86 -3.60 18.70
N TYR A 103 28.77 -4.40 18.66
CA TYR A 103 28.84 -5.87 18.60
C TYR A 103 28.86 -6.46 17.18
N HIS A 104 28.30 -5.77 16.18
CA HIS A 104 28.25 -6.19 14.78
C HIS A 104 28.98 -5.20 13.88
N ALA A 105 30.32 -5.29 13.82
CA ALA A 105 31.05 -4.73 12.70
C ALA A 105 30.72 -5.55 11.43
N ASN A 106 29.81 -5.04 10.60
CA ASN A 106 29.48 -5.64 9.30
C ASN A 106 30.70 -5.58 8.37
N SER A 107 31.24 -6.73 8.01
CA SER A 107 32.25 -6.81 6.94
C SER A 107 31.58 -6.48 5.59
N LEU A 108 32.23 -5.62 4.79
CA LEU A 108 31.78 -5.22 3.44
C LEU A 108 31.44 -6.40 2.52
N ASN A 109 32.05 -7.57 2.77
CA ASN A 109 31.88 -8.78 1.97
C ASN A 109 30.51 -9.47 2.12
N GLY A 110 29.82 -9.29 3.26
CA GLY A 110 28.49 -9.87 3.49
C GLY A 110 27.38 -9.17 2.71
N SER A 111 27.45 -7.83 2.60
CA SER A 111 26.50 -7.04 1.80
C SER A 111 26.62 -7.35 0.31
N ALA A 112 27.85 -7.52 -0.22
CA ALA A 112 28.05 -7.81 -1.64
C ALA A 112 27.41 -9.14 -2.07
N ARG A 113 27.46 -10.17 -1.21
CA ARG A 113 26.91 -11.50 -1.50
C ARG A 113 25.38 -11.54 -1.44
N ASN A 114 24.77 -10.79 -0.51
CA ASN A 114 23.32 -10.76 -0.33
C ASN A 114 22.60 -9.92 -1.42
N ILE A 115 23.32 -8.98 -2.04
CA ILE A 115 22.82 -8.19 -3.17
C ILE A 115 22.65 -9.09 -4.40
N HIS A 116 23.67 -9.89 -4.76
CA HIS A 116 23.67 -10.70 -6.00
C HIS A 116 22.49 -11.69 -6.09
N GLU A 117 22.20 -12.43 -5.03
CA GLU A 117 21.13 -13.46 -5.05
C GLU A 117 19.71 -12.87 -5.16
N HIS A 118 19.50 -11.60 -4.80
CA HIS A 118 18.19 -10.96 -4.88
C HIS A 118 17.88 -10.36 -6.28
N TYR A 119 18.89 -10.14 -7.13
CA TYR A 119 18.68 -9.60 -8.48
C TYR A 119 18.48 -10.68 -9.55
N ASP A 120 19.07 -11.85 -9.39
CA ASP A 120 18.97 -12.93 -10.38
C ASP A 120 17.53 -13.46 -10.51
N LEU A 121 16.82 -13.68 -9.39
CA LEU A 121 15.40 -14.10 -9.41
C LEU A 121 14.47 -13.00 -9.93
N GLY A 122 14.83 -11.72 -9.73
CA GLY A 122 14.05 -10.59 -10.20
C GLY A 122 14.14 -10.42 -11.72
N ASN A 123 15.35 -10.49 -12.27
CA ASN A 123 15.62 -10.14 -13.67
C ASN A 123 14.90 -11.07 -14.67
N ASP A 124 14.88 -12.38 -14.40
CA ASP A 124 14.19 -13.35 -15.25
C ASP A 124 12.68 -13.09 -15.29
N MET A 125 12.07 -12.77 -14.14
CA MET A 125 10.65 -12.40 -14.07
C MET A 125 10.37 -11.10 -14.85
N PHE A 126 11.19 -10.07 -14.66
CA PHE A 126 11.02 -8.77 -15.34
C PHE A 126 11.14 -8.91 -16.86
N SER A 127 12.04 -9.77 -17.34
CA SER A 127 12.23 -10.00 -18.78
C SER A 127 10.99 -10.56 -19.50
N LEU A 128 10.07 -11.21 -18.76
CA LEU A 128 8.84 -11.78 -19.34
C LEU A 128 7.78 -10.73 -19.71
N PHE A 129 7.83 -9.53 -19.12
CA PHE A 129 6.78 -8.51 -19.30
C PHE A 129 7.29 -7.09 -19.55
N LEU A 130 8.59 -6.83 -19.40
CA LEU A 130 9.20 -5.58 -19.83
C LEU A 130 9.64 -5.67 -21.29
N ASP A 131 9.81 -4.50 -21.93
CA ASP A 131 10.43 -4.44 -23.25
C ASP A 131 11.93 -4.76 -23.17
N SER A 132 12.58 -4.87 -24.34
CA SER A 132 14.01 -5.19 -24.44
C SER A 132 14.95 -4.18 -23.76
N SER A 133 14.48 -2.98 -23.41
CA SER A 133 15.25 -1.98 -22.69
C SER A 133 15.25 -2.19 -21.17
N MET A 134 14.46 -3.15 -20.66
CA MET A 134 14.28 -3.44 -19.21
C MET A 134 13.85 -2.20 -18.42
N THR A 135 13.17 -1.25 -19.07
CA THR A 135 12.76 0.01 -18.46
C THR A 135 11.49 -0.18 -17.63
N TYR A 136 11.59 -0.02 -16.31
CA TYR A 136 10.44 0.01 -15.39
C TYR A 136 9.94 1.45 -15.18
N SER A 137 9.43 2.07 -16.24
CA SER A 137 8.83 3.41 -16.19
C SER A 137 7.65 3.53 -17.17
N CYS A 138 6.84 4.57 -17.02
CA CYS A 138 5.72 4.82 -17.94
C CYS A 138 6.22 5.09 -19.36
N ALA A 139 5.82 4.26 -20.32
CA ALA A 139 6.09 4.51 -21.73
C ALA A 139 5.25 5.69 -22.27
N THR A 140 5.84 6.44 -23.20
CA THR A 140 5.16 7.53 -23.91
C THR A 140 4.70 7.02 -25.27
N PHE A 141 3.38 6.96 -25.48
CA PHE A 141 2.81 6.61 -26.79
C PHE A 141 2.41 7.90 -27.50
N GLN A 142 3.06 8.21 -28.62
CA GLN A 142 2.60 9.25 -29.55
C GLN A 142 1.45 8.64 -30.35
N GLY A 143 0.23 9.11 -30.09
CA GLY A 143 -0.99 8.70 -30.78
C GLY A 143 -1.24 9.47 -32.07
#